data_AF-A0A9D7K6P3-F1
#
_entry.id   AF-A0A9D7K6P3-F1
#
_cell.length_a   1.000
_cell.length_b   1.000
_cell.length_c   1.000
_cell.angle_alpha   90.00
_cell.angle_beta   90.00
_cell.angle_gamma   90.00
#
_symmetry.space_group_name_H-M   'P 1'
#
loop_
_entity.id
_entity.type
_entity.pdbx_description
1 polymer ?
#
loop_
_entity_poly.entity_id
_entity_poly.type
_entity_poly.pdbx_seq_one_letter_code
_entity_poly.pdbx_strand_id
1 'polypeptide(L)'
;MRSFYSIILFLLFSAGLSGQVDLTATAGTPTGGPWTTLKAAFDAINAGTHQGSIVISISANTTETAVCVMNSSGAGSASYTDILIKPTATATISGATATGRGLIELNGADNVTIDGAISGSTRI
;
A
#
# COMPACT_ATOMS: atom_id res chain seq x y z
N MET A 1 18.49 55.77 -7.91
CA MET A 1 18.73 54.56 -7.09
C MET A 1 17.73 53.52 -7.56
N ARG A 2 18.19 52.54 -8.34
CA ARG A 2 17.31 51.58 -9.05
C ARG A 2 16.93 50.47 -8.07
N SER A 3 15.63 50.31 -7.84
CA SER A 3 15.04 49.25 -7.03
C SER A 3 15.46 47.89 -7.58
N PHE A 4 16.17 47.08 -6.79
CA PHE A 4 16.51 45.71 -7.13
C PHE A 4 15.33 44.82 -6.75
N TYR A 5 14.64 44.30 -7.76
CA TYR A 5 13.54 43.35 -7.58
C TYR A 5 14.07 41.98 -7.15
N SER A 6 13.43 41.45 -6.10
CA SER A 6 13.54 40.08 -5.58
C SER A 6 13.52 39.01 -6.66
N ILE A 7 14.46 38.07 -6.58
CA ILE A 7 14.28 36.68 -7.01
C ILE A 7 14.53 35.82 -5.78
N ILE A 8 13.45 35.36 -5.14
CA ILE A 8 13.48 34.19 -4.26
C ILE A 8 13.18 33.00 -5.19
N LEU A 9 14.20 32.21 -5.48
CA LEU A 9 14.07 30.93 -6.16
C LEU A 9 13.67 29.88 -5.12
N PHE A 10 12.39 29.56 -5.02
CA PHE A 10 11.92 28.45 -4.19
C PHE A 10 12.12 27.14 -4.96
N LEU A 11 13.28 26.49 -4.75
CA LEU A 11 13.51 25.12 -5.18
C LEU A 11 12.56 24.21 -4.38
N LEU A 12 11.48 23.75 -5.02
CA LEU A 12 10.67 22.63 -4.53
C LEU A 12 11.53 21.37 -4.63
N PHE A 13 12.35 21.11 -3.62
CA PHE A 13 13.01 19.82 -3.46
C PHE A 13 11.92 18.80 -3.11
N SER A 14 11.50 18.01 -4.10
CA SER A 14 10.69 16.82 -3.84
C SER A 14 11.62 15.80 -3.18
N ALA A 15 11.60 15.75 -1.85
CA ALA A 15 12.16 14.61 -1.14
C ALA A 15 11.32 13.39 -1.55
N GLY A 16 11.91 12.48 -2.32
CA GLY A 16 11.29 11.19 -2.59
C GLY A 16 11.08 10.48 -1.26
N LEU A 17 9.85 10.50 -0.74
CA LEU A 17 9.45 9.61 0.33
C LEU A 17 9.46 8.21 -0.28
N SER A 18 10.54 7.46 -0.08
CA SER A 18 10.55 6.04 -0.40
C SER A 18 9.66 5.35 0.61
N GLY A 19 8.48 4.95 0.17
CA GLY A 19 7.69 3.93 0.86
C GLY A 19 8.29 2.55 0.68
N GLN A 20 7.74 1.59 1.41
CA GLN A 20 8.12 0.19 1.39
C GLN A 20 7.03 -0.71 0.78
N VAL A 21 5.80 -0.18 0.60
CA VAL A 21 4.70 -0.87 -0.07
C VAL A 21 4.57 -0.31 -1.47
N ASP A 22 4.68 -1.18 -2.46
CA ASP A 22 4.36 -0.88 -3.85
C ASP A 22 3.25 -1.80 -4.31
N LEU A 23 2.52 -1.41 -5.36
CA LEU A 23 1.59 -2.33 -6.00
C LEU A 23 1.57 -2.20 -7.51
N THR A 24 1.17 -3.30 -8.15
CA THR A 24 0.79 -3.35 -9.57
C THR A 24 -0.65 -3.83 -9.71
N ALA A 25 -1.38 -3.31 -10.67
CA ALA A 25 -2.77 -3.64 -10.95
C ALA A 25 -3.00 -3.81 -12.46
N THR A 26 -3.97 -4.64 -12.85
CA THR A 26 -4.30 -4.86 -14.27
C THR A 26 -5.33 -3.88 -14.82
N ALA A 27 -6.04 -3.15 -13.95
CA ALA A 27 -7.02 -2.13 -14.32
C ALA A 27 -6.98 -0.93 -13.36
N GLY A 28 -7.66 0.16 -13.71
CA GLY A 28 -7.52 1.43 -13.01
C GLY A 28 -6.12 2.02 -13.25
N THR A 29 -5.50 2.55 -12.19
CA THR A 29 -4.10 2.98 -12.22
C THR A 29 -3.18 1.76 -12.06
N PRO A 30 -2.37 1.38 -13.07
CA PRO A 30 -1.66 0.09 -13.07
C PRO A 30 -0.51 -0.06 -12.06
N THR A 31 -0.04 1.05 -11.49
CA THR A 31 1.05 1.07 -10.51
C THR A 31 0.69 2.02 -9.38
N GLY A 32 1.02 1.66 -8.15
CA GLY A 32 0.80 2.49 -6.98
C GLY A 32 1.96 2.42 -5.99
N GLY A 33 2.02 3.39 -5.10
CA GLY A 33 3.12 3.57 -4.17
C GLY A 33 4.23 4.46 -4.71
N PRO A 34 5.38 4.52 -4.01
CA PRO A 34 5.66 3.76 -2.80
C PRO A 34 4.94 4.36 -1.58
N TRP A 35 4.31 3.54 -0.74
CA TRP A 35 3.68 3.95 0.53
C TRP A 35 4.46 3.47 1.74
N THR A 36 4.37 4.23 2.83
CA THR A 36 4.99 3.86 4.11
C THR A 36 4.16 2.86 4.91
N THR A 37 2.95 2.49 4.48
CA THR A 37 2.04 1.57 5.18
C THR A 37 1.24 0.69 4.22
N LEU A 38 0.88 -0.52 4.67
CA LEU A 38 -0.07 -1.40 3.97
C LEU A 38 -1.47 -0.79 3.99
N LYS A 39 -1.85 -0.10 5.07
CA LYS A 39 -3.13 0.60 5.14
C LYS A 39 -3.32 1.57 3.98
N ALA A 40 -2.30 2.37 3.62
CA ALA A 40 -2.43 3.32 2.52
C ALA A 40 -2.68 2.64 1.16
N ALA A 41 -2.06 1.48 0.93
CA ALA A 41 -2.34 0.68 -0.26
C ALA A 41 -3.79 0.16 -0.26
N PHE A 42 -4.28 -0.37 0.87
CA PHE A 42 -5.67 -0.82 0.99
C PHE A 42 -6.67 0.32 0.81
N ASP A 43 -6.41 1.49 1.40
CA ASP A 43 -7.26 2.67 1.25
C ASP A 43 -7.35 3.10 -0.24
N ALA A 44 -6.24 3.03 -0.99
CA ALA A 44 -6.23 3.33 -2.42
C ALA A 44 -7.03 2.32 -3.26
N ILE A 45 -6.96 1.02 -2.93
CA ILE A 45 -7.76 -0.03 -3.59
C ILE A 45 -9.24 0.14 -3.25
N ASN A 46 -9.58 0.38 -1.98
CA ASN A 46 -10.96 0.62 -1.53
C ASN A 46 -11.57 1.87 -2.18
N ALA A 47 -10.75 2.87 -2.49
CA ALA A 47 -11.16 4.05 -3.25
C ALA A 47 -11.35 3.79 -4.76
N GLY A 48 -11.08 2.58 -5.25
CA GLY A 48 -11.21 2.18 -6.65
C GLY A 48 -10.09 2.67 -7.56
N THR A 49 -8.98 3.17 -6.98
CA THR A 49 -7.84 3.70 -7.74
C THR A 49 -7.13 2.58 -8.50
N HIS A 50 -7.02 1.42 -7.87
CA HIS A 50 -6.38 0.22 -8.42
C HIS A 50 -7.42 -0.88 -8.52
N GLN A 51 -7.50 -1.54 -9.67
CA GLN A 51 -8.57 -2.48 -10.00
C GLN A 51 -8.06 -3.74 -10.70
N GLY A 52 -8.93 -4.74 -10.85
CA GLY A 52 -8.57 -6.03 -11.49
C GLY A 52 -7.70 -6.91 -10.58
N SER A 53 -6.71 -7.59 -11.16
CA SER A 53 -5.73 -8.37 -10.39
C SER A 53 -4.69 -7.43 -9.81
N ILE A 54 -4.42 -7.55 -8.52
CA ILE A 54 -3.53 -6.63 -7.78
C ILE A 54 -2.45 -7.42 -7.07
N VAL A 55 -1.20 -7.00 -7.22
CA VAL A 55 -0.05 -7.52 -6.46
C VAL A 55 0.52 -6.41 -5.62
N ILE A 56 0.48 -6.58 -4.30
CA ILE A 56 1.12 -5.71 -3.31
C ILE A 56 2.45 -6.33 -2.90
N SER A 57 3.53 -5.55 -3.05
CA SER A 57 4.90 -5.93 -2.73
C SER A 57 5.37 -5.18 -1.48
N ILE A 58 5.88 -5.91 -0.49
CA ILE A 58 6.41 -5.35 0.76
C ILE A 58 7.93 -5.50 0.77
N SER A 59 8.64 -4.37 0.67
CA SER A 59 10.11 -4.34 0.53
C SER A 59 10.85 -4.07 1.85
N ALA A 60 10.17 -3.59 2.88
CA ALA A 60 10.74 -3.37 4.21
C ALA A 60 9.64 -3.34 5.29
N ASN A 61 10.05 -3.19 6.55
CA ASN A 61 9.14 -3.13 7.69
C ASN A 61 8.17 -1.95 7.60
N THR A 62 6.95 -2.17 8.09
CA THR A 62 5.90 -1.14 8.17
C THR A 62 5.48 -0.94 9.63
N THR A 63 5.05 0.27 9.92
CA THR A 63 4.39 0.61 11.19
C THR A 63 3.03 1.20 10.89
N GLU A 64 2.01 0.38 11.08
CA GLU A 64 0.60 0.71 10.91
C GLU A 64 0.08 1.40 12.18
N THR A 65 -0.50 2.58 12.03
CA THR A 65 -1.10 3.35 13.13
C THR A 65 -2.60 3.10 13.28
N ALA A 66 -3.17 2.33 12.36
CA ALA A 66 -4.57 1.93 12.33
C ALA A 66 -4.71 0.58 11.63
N VAL A 67 -5.85 -0.07 11.84
CA VAL A 67 -6.17 -1.36 11.21
C VAL A 67 -6.20 -1.24 9.68
N CYS A 68 -5.59 -2.20 8.99
CA CYS A 68 -5.60 -2.33 7.54
C CYS A 68 -6.87 -3.08 7.12
N VAL A 69 -7.93 -2.35 6.78
CA VAL A 69 -9.20 -2.95 6.34
C VAL A 69 -9.26 -3.06 4.83
N MET A 70 -9.43 -4.27 4.31
CA MET A 70 -9.73 -4.52 2.90
C MET A 70 -11.22 -4.83 2.75
N ASN A 71 -11.94 -4.07 1.91
CA ASN A 71 -13.36 -4.30 1.68
C ASN A 71 -13.60 -5.30 0.55
N SER A 72 -14.79 -5.91 0.52
CA SER A 72 -15.26 -6.72 -0.62
C SER A 72 -15.17 -5.99 -1.96
N SER A 73 -14.88 -6.74 -3.02
CA SER A 73 -15.04 -6.22 -4.38
C SER A 73 -16.53 -5.89 -4.62
N GLY A 74 -16.81 -4.72 -5.17
CA GLY A 74 -18.17 -4.17 -5.29
C GLY A 74 -18.66 -3.39 -4.07
N ALA A 75 -17.91 -3.34 -2.95
CA ALA A 75 -18.23 -2.46 -1.83
C ALA A 75 -17.67 -1.05 -2.08
N GLY A 76 -18.57 -0.06 -2.20
CA GLY A 76 -18.18 1.30 -2.56
C GLY A 76 -17.52 1.33 -3.94
N SER A 77 -16.30 1.84 -4.04
CA SER A 77 -15.53 1.89 -5.29
C SER A 77 -14.54 0.73 -5.46
N ALA A 78 -14.43 -0.18 -4.48
CA ALA A 78 -13.52 -1.33 -4.57
C ALA A 78 -13.91 -2.24 -5.74
N SER A 79 -12.96 -2.58 -6.61
CA SER A 79 -13.22 -3.38 -7.81
C SER A 79 -11.98 -4.17 -8.20
N TYR A 80 -11.77 -5.33 -7.57
CA TYR A 80 -10.65 -6.23 -7.82
C TYR A 80 -11.13 -7.66 -8.09
N THR A 81 -10.33 -8.44 -8.81
CA THR A 81 -10.58 -9.87 -9.09
C THR A 81 -9.83 -10.77 -8.13
N ASP A 82 -8.65 -10.34 -7.71
CA ASP A 82 -7.76 -11.02 -6.78
C ASP A 82 -6.73 -10.02 -6.24
N ILE A 83 -6.25 -10.28 -5.03
CA ILE A 83 -5.17 -9.52 -4.41
C ILE A 83 -4.12 -10.50 -3.90
N LEU A 84 -2.87 -10.33 -4.30
CA LEU A 84 -1.72 -11.03 -3.74
C LEU A 84 -0.86 -10.05 -2.94
N ILE A 85 -0.70 -10.30 -1.65
CA ILE A 85 0.23 -9.56 -0.78
C ILE A 85 1.43 -10.44 -0.54
N LYS A 86 2.63 -9.96 -0.87
CA LYS A 86 3.87 -10.73 -0.70
C LYS A 86 5.08 -9.86 -0.36
N PRO A 87 6.03 -10.38 0.43
CA PRO A 87 7.31 -9.72 0.65
C PRO A 87 8.24 -9.87 -0.56
N THR A 88 9.06 -8.84 -0.80
CA THR A 88 10.22 -8.91 -1.72
C THR A 88 11.55 -8.95 -0.97
N ALA A 89 11.52 -8.66 0.34
CA ALA A 89 12.61 -8.83 1.29
C ALA A 89 12.02 -9.19 2.66
N THR A 90 12.87 -9.57 3.62
CA THR A 90 12.43 -9.81 5.00
C THR A 90 11.78 -8.55 5.56
N ALA A 91 10.50 -8.66 5.93
CA ALA A 91 9.70 -7.54 6.39
C ALA A 91 8.74 -7.96 7.50
N THR A 92 8.48 -7.06 8.44
CA THR A 92 7.43 -7.16 9.45
C THR A 92 6.44 -6.02 9.27
N ILE A 93 5.16 -6.36 9.15
CA ILE A 93 4.04 -5.40 9.18
C ILE A 93 3.54 -5.39 10.63
N SER A 94 3.70 -4.26 11.31
CA SER A 94 3.44 -4.16 12.76
C SER A 94 2.54 -2.97 13.07
N GLY A 95 1.73 -3.07 14.12
CA GLY A 95 0.84 -2.00 14.55
C GLY A 95 0.04 -2.41 15.77
N ALA A 96 -0.42 -1.44 16.55
CA ALA A 96 -1.33 -1.70 17.66
C ALA A 96 -2.73 -2.02 17.10
N THR A 97 -3.38 -3.04 17.65
CA THR A 97 -4.74 -3.40 17.28
C THR A 97 -5.67 -3.31 18.49
N ALA A 98 -6.96 -3.12 18.24
CA ALA A 98 -7.96 -3.27 19.28
C ALA A 98 -7.95 -4.73 19.79
N THR A 99 -8.11 -4.92 21.09
CA THR A 99 -8.10 -6.24 21.73
C THR A 99 -9.03 -7.21 21.01
N GLY A 100 -8.51 -8.38 20.65
CA GLY A 100 -9.27 -9.45 20.00
C GLY A 100 -9.42 -9.31 18.48
N ARG A 101 -8.77 -8.32 17.84
CA ARG A 101 -8.79 -8.13 16.38
C ARG A 101 -7.38 -8.16 15.76
N GLY A 102 -7.31 -8.63 14.51
CA GLY A 102 -6.08 -8.67 13.72
C GLY A 102 -5.69 -7.30 13.17
N LEU A 103 -4.42 -7.15 12.76
CA LEU A 103 -3.93 -5.92 12.13
C LEU A 103 -4.50 -5.73 10.72
N ILE A 104 -4.63 -6.85 10.00
CA ILE A 104 -5.26 -6.93 8.69
C ILE A 104 -6.66 -7.50 8.89
N GLU A 105 -7.66 -6.81 8.38
CA GLU A 105 -9.06 -7.22 8.44
C GLU A 105 -9.65 -7.32 7.03
N LEU A 106 -10.19 -8.49 6.73
CA LEU A 106 -10.91 -8.76 5.48
C LEU A 106 -12.40 -8.54 5.74
N ASN A 107 -12.90 -7.35 5.39
CA ASN A 107 -14.30 -6.96 5.59
C ASN A 107 -15.16 -7.43 4.40
N GLY A 108 -15.52 -8.71 4.45
CA GLY A 108 -16.21 -9.39 3.34
C GLY A 108 -15.35 -9.50 2.07
N ALA A 109 -14.04 -9.29 2.19
CA ALA A 109 -13.10 -9.41 1.08
C ALA A 109 -12.85 -10.87 0.71
N ASP A 110 -13.01 -11.16 -0.58
CA ASP A 110 -12.77 -12.48 -1.18
C ASP A 110 -11.51 -12.43 -2.06
N ASN A 111 -10.95 -13.58 -2.44
CA ASN A 111 -9.78 -13.68 -3.32
C ASN A 111 -8.54 -12.87 -2.88
N VAL A 112 -8.35 -12.68 -1.57
CA VAL A 112 -7.14 -12.09 -1.00
C VAL A 112 -6.19 -13.20 -0.56
N THR A 113 -5.00 -13.23 -1.14
CA THR A 113 -3.90 -14.14 -0.77
C THR A 113 -2.82 -13.35 -0.04
N ILE A 114 -2.48 -13.78 1.17
CA ILE A 114 -1.30 -13.31 1.90
C ILE A 114 -0.25 -14.41 1.82
N ASP A 115 0.80 -14.18 1.03
CA ASP A 115 1.90 -15.13 0.90
C ASP A 115 3.14 -14.60 1.63
N GLY A 116 3.50 -15.24 2.73
CA GLY A 116 4.70 -14.91 3.50
C GLY A 116 6.01 -15.41 2.88
N ALA A 117 5.97 -16.11 1.74
CA ALA A 117 7.17 -16.61 1.09
C ALA A 117 7.96 -15.49 0.39
N ILE A 118 9.27 -15.47 0.61
CA ILE A 118 10.22 -14.70 -0.19
C ILE A 118 10.76 -15.65 -1.26
N SER A 119 10.91 -15.19 -2.50
CA SER A 119 11.40 -16.04 -3.61
C SER A 119 12.67 -16.82 -3.21
N GLY A 120 12.60 -18.16 -3.24
CA GLY A 120 13.69 -19.04 -2.84
C GLY A 120 13.65 -19.54 -1.38
N SER A 121 12.71 -19.07 -0.55
CA SER A 121 12.49 -19.58 0.80
C SER A 121 11.63 -20.85 0.78
N THR A 122 12.08 -21.91 1.45
CA THR A 122 11.30 -23.15 1.60
C THR A 122 10.19 -22.92 2.63
N ARG A 123 8.95 -23.26 2.28
CA ARG A 123 7.83 -23.32 3.23
C ARG A 123 8.05 -24.57 4.09
N ILE A 124 8.33 -24.41 5.38
CA ILE A 124 8.46 -25.53 6.34
C ILE A 124 7.06 -25.98 6.75
#